data_AF-A0A820SS46-F1
#
_entry.id   AF-A0A820SS46-F1
#
_cell.length_a   1.000
_cell.length_b   1.000
_cell.length_c   1.000
_cell.angle_alpha   90.00
_cell.angle_beta   90.00
_cell.angle_gamma   90.00
#
_symmetry.space_group_name_H-M   'P 1'
#
loop_
_entity.id
_entity.type
_entity.pdbx_description
1 polymer ?
#
loop_
_entity_poly.entity_id
_entity_poly.type
_entity_poly.pdbx_seq_one_letter_code
_entity_poly.pdbx_strand_id
1 'polypeptide(L)'
;TKTLQKKDFKQIFVFILTLINFILPIFTCLLWFKPIIERLDENYLLQLQIISVVSCIFLRICLFKPYVQTYLDTAFDRVKTLYDQQQLTTTKITNLSYQRNVTSIFLYLGVVTSQYILPAFIELIICFFFKIFSY
;
A
#
# COMPACT_ATOMS: atom_id res chain seq x y z
N THR A 1 10.44 21.51 19.57
CA THR A 1 9.54 22.12 18.57
C THR A 1 9.90 21.76 17.13
N LYS A 2 11.15 21.95 16.66
CA LYS A 2 11.55 21.61 15.27
C LYS A 2 11.45 20.12 14.88
N THR A 3 11.58 19.20 15.85
CA THR A 3 11.50 17.75 15.62
C THR A 3 10.06 17.22 15.47
N LEU A 4 9.10 17.85 16.15
CA LEU A 4 7.67 17.55 16.01
C LEU A 4 7.15 18.01 14.64
N GLN A 5 7.46 19.25 14.26
CA GLN A 5 7.00 19.82 12.99
C GLN A 5 7.50 19.04 11.75
N LYS A 6 8.71 18.46 11.82
CA LYS A 6 9.29 17.64 10.74
C LYS A 6 8.62 16.26 10.62
N LYS A 7 8.05 15.75 11.71
CA LYS A 7 7.33 14.47 11.76
C LYS A 7 5.95 14.62 11.10
N ASP A 8 5.27 15.73 11.39
CA ASP A 8 3.97 16.06 10.80
C ASP A 8 4.08 16.29 9.29
N PHE A 9 5.13 16.99 8.83
CA PHE A 9 5.35 17.21 7.40
C PHE A 9 5.57 15.92 6.62
N LYS A 10 6.33 14.96 7.19
CA LYS A 10 6.51 13.64 6.56
C LYS A 10 5.20 12.86 6.48
N GLN A 11 4.37 12.92 7.51
CA GLN A 11 3.07 12.24 7.53
C GLN A 11 2.12 12.82 6.48
N ILE A 12 2.04 14.16 6.39
CA ILE A 12 1.26 14.85 5.36
C ILE A 12 1.75 14.46 3.96
N PHE A 13 3.08 14.43 3.75
CA PHE A 13 3.66 14.03 2.47
C PHE A 13 3.30 12.60 2.08
N VAL A 14 3.43 11.63 3.00
CA VAL A 14 3.03 10.23 2.77
C VAL A 14 1.53 10.11 2.49
N PHE A 15 0.70 10.89 3.19
CA PHE A 15 -0.74 10.93 2.95
C PHE A 15 -1.07 11.44 1.53
N ILE A 16 -0.45 12.54 1.09
CA ILE A 16 -0.62 13.07 -0.27
C ILE A 16 -0.16 12.05 -1.31
N LEU A 17 1.00 11.42 -1.09
CA LEU A 17 1.52 10.37 -1.98
C LEU A 17 0.55 9.18 -2.06
N THR A 18 -0.12 8.83 -0.97
CA THR A 18 -1.12 7.76 -0.91
C THR A 18 -2.39 8.15 -1.67
N LEU A 19 -2.82 9.42 -1.56
CA LEU A 19 -3.95 9.94 -2.33
C LEU A 19 -3.66 9.89 -3.84
N ILE A 20 -2.46 10.29 -4.25
CA ILE A 20 -2.01 10.19 -5.64
C ILE A 20 -2.01 8.73 -6.10
N ASN A 21 -1.50 7.81 -5.28
CA ASN A 21 -1.52 6.37 -5.56
C ASN A 21 -2.96 5.85 -5.76
N PHE A 22 -3.92 6.35 -4.99
CA PHE A 22 -5.34 5.94 -5.11
C PHE A 22 -6.00 6.44 -6.39
N ILE A 23 -5.61 7.61 -6.90
CA ILE A 23 -6.18 8.23 -8.10
C ILE A 23 -5.53 7.67 -9.38
N LEU A 24 -4.26 7.26 -9.32
CA LEU A 24 -3.50 6.78 -10.48
C LEU A 24 -4.16 5.64 -11.28
N PRO A 25 -4.76 4.60 -10.66
CA PRO A 25 -5.42 3.52 -11.39
C PRO A 25 -6.58 4.03 -12.25
N ILE A 26 -7.33 5.01 -11.74
CA ILE A 26 -8.43 5.64 -12.49
C ILE A 26 -7.86 6.43 -13.68
N PHE A 27 -6.78 7.17 -13.46
CA PHE A 27 -6.10 7.91 -14.52
C PHE A 27 -5.55 6.98 -15.61
N THR A 28 -4.93 5.86 -15.22
CA THR A 28 -4.46 4.83 -16.15
C THR A 28 -5.62 4.25 -16.94
N CYS A 29 -6.74 3.88 -16.31
CA CYS A 29 -7.94 3.39 -17.01
C CYS A 29 -8.53 4.42 -17.98
N LEU A 30 -8.54 5.70 -17.62
CA LEU A 30 -9.06 6.77 -18.46
C LEU A 30 -8.27 6.90 -19.77
N LEU A 31 -6.96 6.66 -19.72
CA LEU A 31 -6.07 6.69 -20.88
C LEU A 31 -6.32 5.55 -21.89
N TRP A 32 -7.09 4.53 -21.51
CA TRP A 32 -7.54 3.43 -22.36
C TRP A 32 -8.95 3.65 -22.93
N PHE A 33 -9.59 4.77 -22.62
CA PHE A 33 -10.95 5.04 -23.05
C PHE A 33 -10.98 5.51 -24.52
N LYS A 34 -11.77 4.84 -25.36
CA LYS A 34 -11.87 5.04 -26.82
C LYS A 34 -11.86 6.51 -27.31
N PRO A 35 -12.64 7.45 -26.75
CA PRO A 35 -12.63 8.84 -27.22
C PRO A 35 -11.32 9.61 -26.95
N ILE A 36 -10.48 9.13 -26.04
CA ILE A 36 -9.14 9.71 -25.80
C ILE A 36 -8.14 9.16 -26.82
N ILE A 37 -8.26 7.87 -27.15
CA ILE A 37 -7.43 7.20 -28.17
C ILE A 37 -7.58 7.91 -29.52
N GLU A 38 -8.82 8.25 -29.90
CA GLU A 38 -9.12 8.89 -31.19
C GLU A 38 -8.65 10.35 -31.29
N ARG A 39 -8.32 11.01 -30.17
CA ARG A 39 -7.92 12.44 -30.14
C ARG A 39 -6.41 12.66 -30.09
N LEU A 40 -5.64 11.64 -29.71
CA LEU A 40 -4.19 11.76 -29.54
C LEU A 40 -3.45 10.94 -30.60
N ASP A 41 -2.27 11.42 -30.97
CA ASP A 41 -1.35 10.67 -31.82
C ASP A 41 -0.93 9.36 -31.13
N GLU A 42 -0.86 8.26 -31.90
CA GLU A 42 -0.64 6.91 -31.37
C GLU A 42 0.68 6.81 -30.58
N ASN A 43 1.73 7.50 -31.04
CA ASN A 43 3.05 7.49 -30.41
C ASN A 43 3.04 8.17 -29.03
N TYR A 44 2.38 9.33 -28.92
CA TYR A 44 2.28 10.05 -27.64
C TYR A 44 1.37 9.33 -26.66
N LEU A 45 0.29 8.72 -27.15
CA LEU A 45 -0.63 7.94 -26.33
C LEU A 45 0.08 6.73 -25.70
N LEU A 46 0.82 5.95 -26.49
CA LEU A 46 1.52 4.76 -26.02
C LEU A 46 2.59 5.13 -24.98
N GLN A 47 3.33 6.21 -25.19
CA GLN A 47 4.29 6.73 -24.21
C GLN A 47 3.60 7.11 -22.89
N LEU A 48 2.49 7.83 -22.94
CA LEU A 48 1.72 8.22 -21.75
C LEU A 48 1.16 7.01 -20.98
N GLN A 49 0.64 6.00 -21.70
CA GLN A 49 0.12 4.77 -21.10
C GLN A 49 1.22 4.02 -20.34
N ILE A 50 2.39 3.84 -20.96
CA ILE A 50 3.53 3.17 -20.33
C ILE A 50 4.03 3.97 -19.13
N ILE A 51 4.22 5.28 -19.28
CA ILE A 51 4.69 6.15 -18.19
C ILE A 51 3.72 6.11 -17.00
N SER A 52 2.41 6.12 -17.25
CA SER A 52 1.39 6.04 -16.20
C SER A 52 1.47 4.73 -15.41
N VAL A 53 1.54 3.59 -16.11
CA VAL A 53 1.63 2.26 -15.49
C VAL A 53 2.93 2.12 -14.68
N VAL A 54 4.07 2.51 -15.27
CA VAL A 54 5.38 2.44 -14.61
C VAL A 54 5.41 3.34 -13.37
N SER A 55 4.89 4.56 -13.48
CA SER A 55 4.77 5.50 -12.36
C SER A 55 3.91 4.94 -11.24
N CYS A 56 2.79 4.27 -11.57
CA CYS A 56 1.92 3.66 -10.57
C CYS A 56 2.62 2.56 -9.78
N ILE A 57 3.27 1.64 -10.50
CA ILE A 57 4.01 0.54 -9.88
C ILE A 57 5.16 1.07 -9.02
N PHE A 58 5.89 2.06 -9.52
CA PHE A 58 6.99 2.68 -8.79
C PHE A 58 6.52 3.34 -7.50
N LEU A 59 5.45 4.16 -7.57
CA LEU A 59 4.82 4.76 -6.40
C LEU A 59 4.38 3.68 -5.38
N ARG A 60 3.71 2.61 -5.82
CA ARG A 60 3.29 1.53 -4.92
C ARG A 60 4.46 0.88 -4.18
N ILE A 61 5.58 0.62 -4.87
CA ILE A 61 6.78 0.04 -4.26
C ILE A 61 7.40 1.00 -3.24
N CYS A 62 7.46 2.30 -3.56
CA CYS A 62 7.97 3.32 -2.65
C CYS A 62 7.10 3.48 -1.39
N LEU A 63 5.77 3.44 -1.53
CA LEU A 63 4.83 3.57 -0.43
C LEU A 63 4.72 2.29 0.42
N PHE A 64 5.06 1.13 -0.12
CA PHE A 64 4.97 -0.15 0.58
C PHE A 64 5.78 -0.17 1.89
N LYS A 65 7.04 0.27 1.86
CA LYS A 65 7.92 0.26 3.04
C LYS A 65 7.38 1.08 4.23
N PRO A 66 7.05 2.38 4.08
CA PRO A 66 6.54 3.17 5.21
C PRO A 66 5.15 2.71 5.67
N TYR A 67 4.33 2.17 4.77
CA TYR A 67 3.04 1.60 5.11
C TYR A 67 3.25 0.39 6.04
N VAL A 68 3.99 -0.63 5.58
CA VAL A 68 4.27 -1.84 6.37
C VAL A 68 4.94 -1.52 7.71
N GLN A 69 5.87 -0.57 7.75
CA GLN A 69 6.51 -0.15 9.00
C GLN A 69 5.50 0.40 10.01
N THR A 70 4.54 1.23 9.57
CA THR A 70 3.52 1.80 10.46
C THR A 70 2.59 0.71 11.01
N TYR A 71 2.25 -0.30 10.20
CA TYR A 71 1.49 -1.45 10.67
C TYR A 71 2.29 -2.31 11.64
N LEU A 72 3.58 -2.49 11.39
CA LEU A 72 4.47 -3.24 12.27
C LEU A 72 4.64 -2.53 13.63
N ASP A 73 4.82 -1.22 13.64
CA ASP A 73 4.93 -0.42 14.85
C ASP A 73 3.62 -0.51 15.67
N THR A 74 2.46 -0.38 15.01
CA THR A 74 1.15 -0.53 15.66
C THR A 74 0.92 -1.95 16.21
N ALA A 75 1.34 -2.96 15.46
CA ALA A 75 1.29 -4.36 15.86
C ALA A 75 2.18 -4.60 17.10
N PHE A 76 3.39 -4.06 17.09
CA PHE A 76 4.35 -4.17 18.19
C PHE A 76 3.83 -3.47 19.45
N ASP A 77 3.26 -2.27 19.31
CA ASP A 77 2.64 -1.54 20.43
C ASP A 77 1.50 -2.33 21.05
N ARG A 78 0.68 -3.03 20.24
CA ARG A 78 -0.38 -3.92 20.78
C ARG A 78 0.17 -5.13 21.53
N VAL A 79 1.29 -5.72 21.10
CA VAL A 79 1.95 -6.79 21.88
C VAL A 79 2.44 -6.26 23.21
N LYS A 80 3.07 -5.08 23.18
CA LYS A 80 3.65 -4.46 24.35
C LYS A 80 2.60 -4.08 25.39
N THR A 81 1.49 -3.47 24.98
CA THR A 81 0.41 -3.13 25.91
C THR A 81 -0.24 -4.36 26.53
N LEU A 82 -0.45 -5.44 25.75
CA LEU A 82 -0.94 -6.71 26.27
C LEU A 82 0.05 -7.35 27.24
N TYR A 83 1.35 -7.29 26.93
CA TYR A 83 2.41 -7.78 27.82
C TYR A 83 2.44 -7.01 29.15
N ASP A 84 2.37 -5.68 29.11
CA ASP A 84 2.39 -4.81 30.30
C ASP A 84 1.12 -5.04 31.16
N GLN A 85 -0.06 -5.16 30.53
CA GLN A 85 -1.31 -5.51 31.22
C GLN A 85 -1.27 -6.91 31.85
N GLN A 86 -0.58 -7.86 31.21
CA GLN A 86 -0.42 -9.22 31.69
C GLN A 86 0.65 -9.35 32.78
N GLN A 87 1.66 -8.47 32.84
CA GLN A 87 2.58 -8.41 33.98
C GLN A 87 1.90 -7.83 35.24
N LEU A 88 0.95 -6.91 35.06
CA LEU A 88 0.19 -6.30 36.15
C LEU A 88 -0.82 -7.27 36.80
N THR A 89 -1.23 -8.33 36.09
CA THR A 89 -2.07 -9.40 36.63
C THR A 89 -1.22 -10.65 36.85
N THR A 90 -1.06 -11.12 38.09
CA THR A 90 -0.24 -12.28 38.53
C THR A 90 -0.65 -13.65 37.94
N THR A 91 -1.12 -13.70 36.69
CA THR A 91 -1.45 -14.93 35.99
C THR A 91 -0.16 -15.50 35.39
N LYS A 92 0.34 -16.60 35.96
CA LYS A 92 1.48 -17.35 35.43
C LYS A 92 1.22 -17.74 33.97
N ILE A 93 1.99 -17.16 33.05
CA ILE A 93 1.81 -17.36 31.62
C ILE A 93 2.64 -18.57 31.17
N THR A 94 2.00 -19.51 30.47
CA THR A 94 2.67 -20.53 29.67
C THR A 94 3.19 -19.93 28.37
N ASN A 95 4.43 -20.26 27.96
CA ASN A 95 5.07 -19.80 26.71
C ASN A 95 4.19 -19.94 25.45
N LEU A 96 3.24 -20.89 25.46
CA LEU A 96 2.30 -21.14 24.37
C LEU A 96 1.36 -19.95 24.08
N SER A 97 0.89 -19.25 25.11
CA SER A 97 -0.05 -18.12 24.98
C SER A 97 0.61 -16.94 24.27
N TYR A 98 1.87 -16.69 24.62
CA TYR A 98 2.70 -15.66 24.02
C TYR A 98 2.99 -15.96 22.55
N GLN A 99 3.41 -17.20 22.24
CA GLN A 99 3.66 -17.62 20.86
C GLN A 99 2.41 -17.50 19.97
N ARG A 100 1.21 -17.81 20.50
CA ARG A 100 -0.06 -17.72 19.75
C ARG A 100 -0.44 -16.27 19.43
N ASN A 101 -0.20 -15.33 20.33
CA ASN A 101 -0.45 -13.91 20.10
C ASN A 101 0.51 -13.32 19.05
N VAL A 102 1.81 -13.64 19.14
CA VAL A 102 2.80 -13.22 18.14
C VAL A 102 2.44 -13.77 16.74
N THR A 103 2.01 -15.03 16.67
CA THR A 103 1.59 -15.66 15.41
C THR A 103 0.36 -14.97 14.80
N SER A 104 -0.64 -14.63 15.60
CA SER A 104 -1.84 -13.92 15.14
C SER A 104 -1.51 -12.57 14.50
N ILE A 105 -0.54 -11.86 15.08
CA ILE A 105 -0.10 -10.56 14.60
C ILE A 105 0.70 -10.67 13.31
N PHE A 106 1.57 -11.68 13.20
CA PHE A 106 2.29 -11.97 11.96
C PHE A 106 1.31 -12.31 10.82
N LEU A 107 0.30 -13.14 11.10
CA LEU A 107 -0.75 -13.46 10.13
C LEU A 107 -1.53 -12.22 9.70
N TYR A 108 -1.89 -11.33 10.64
CA TYR A 108 -2.54 -10.07 10.32
C TYR A 108 -1.67 -9.17 9.42
N LEU A 109 -0.39 -9.01 9.78
CA LEU A 109 0.56 -8.22 8.97
C LEU A 109 0.70 -8.80 7.56
N GLY A 110 0.76 -10.14 7.44
CA GLY A 110 0.80 -10.84 6.15
C GLY A 110 -0.44 -10.57 5.29
N VAL A 111 -1.64 -10.62 5.89
CA VAL A 111 -2.89 -10.30 5.17
C VAL A 111 -2.90 -8.85 4.70
N VAL A 112 -2.53 -7.89 5.55
CA VAL A 112 -2.48 -6.47 5.19
C VAL A 112 -1.44 -6.20 4.10
N THR A 113 -0.29 -6.86 4.18
CA THR A 113 0.77 -6.78 3.17
C THR A 113 0.27 -7.31 1.82
N SER A 114 -0.42 -8.45 1.84
CA SER A 114 -1.03 -9.04 0.64
C SER A 114 -2.10 -8.13 0.03
N GLN A 115 -2.95 -7.50 0.87
CA GLN A 115 -3.96 -6.53 0.43
C GLN A 115 -3.35 -5.29 -0.23
N TYR A 116 -2.10 -4.94 0.07
CA TYR A 116 -1.42 -3.81 -0.58
C TYR A 116 -0.78 -4.20 -1.93
N ILE A 117 -0.35 -5.45 -2.06
CA ILE A 117 0.26 -6.01 -3.27
C ILE A 117 -0.81 -6.39 -4.31
N LEU A 118 -1.95 -6.93 -3.86
CA LEU A 118 -3.02 -7.43 -4.71
C LEU A 118 -3.55 -6.40 -5.73
N PRO A 119 -3.81 -5.13 -5.37
CA PRO A 119 -4.33 -4.16 -6.33
C PRO A 119 -3.27 -3.73 -7.35
N ALA A 120 -1.96 -3.93 -7.09
CA ALA A 120 -0.91 -3.72 -8.09
C ALA A 120 -1.01 -4.78 -9.21
N PHE A 121 -1.24 -6.04 -8.82
CA PHE A 121 -1.46 -7.13 -9.77
C PHE A 121 -2.76 -6.95 -10.54
N ILE A 122 -3.85 -6.58 -9.87
CA ILE A 122 -5.15 -6.32 -10.53
C ILE A 122 -5.01 -5.21 -11.58
N GLU A 123 -4.33 -4.11 -11.24
CA GLU A 123 -4.11 -3.00 -12.15
C GLU A 123 -3.31 -3.41 -13.39
N LEU A 124 -2.27 -4.24 -13.22
CA LEU A 124 -1.48 -4.78 -14.32
C LEU A 124 -2.31 -5.72 -15.22
N ILE A 125 -3.12 -6.59 -14.62
CA ILE A 125 -4.03 -7.49 -15.35
C ILE A 125 -5.05 -6.69 -16.16
N ILE A 126 -5.64 -5.64 -15.57
CA ILE A 126 -6.60 -4.76 -16.25
C ILE A 126 -5.93 -4.03 -17.43
N CYS A 127 -4.72 -3.49 -17.25
CA CYS A 127 -3.98 -2.86 -18.33
C CYS A 127 -3.69 -3.83 -19.48
N PHE A 128 -3.30 -5.06 -19.16
CA PHE A 128 -3.04 -6.09 -20.16
C PHE A 128 -4.34 -6.52 -20.88
N PHE A 129 -5.43 -6.63 -20.14
CA PHE A 129 -6.76 -6.91 -20.69
C PHE A 129 -7.21 -5.81 -21.66
N PHE A 130 -7.06 -4.54 -21.30
CA PHE A 130 -7.37 -3.43 -22.20
C PHE A 130 -6.46 -3.42 -23.43
N LYS A 131 -5.17 -3.75 -23.32
CA LYS A 131 -4.27 -3.89 -24.49
C LYS A 131 -4.76 -4.96 -25.46
N ILE A 132 -5.19 -6.11 -24.94
CA ILE A 132 -5.70 -7.22 -25.74
C ILE A 132 -7.03 -6.86 -26.40
N PHE A 133 -7.95 -6.23 -25.68
CA PHE A 133 -9.30 -5.95 -26.18
C PHE A 133 -9.39 -4.70 -27.06
N SER A 134 -8.40 -3.81 -26.97
CA SER A 134 -8.29 -2.61 -27.81
C SER A 134 -7.62 -2.88 -29.17
N TYR A 135 -7.15 -4.10 -29.41
CA TYR A 135 -6.65 -4.57 -30.71
C TYR A 135 -7.73 -5.42 -31.40
#